data_AF-A0A6V7UEL0-F1
#
_entry.id   AF-A0A6V7UEL0-F1
#
_cell.length_a   1.000
_cell.length_b   1.000
_cell.length_c   1.000
_cell.angle_alpha   90.00
_cell.angle_beta   90.00
_cell.angle_gamma   90.00
#
_symmetry.space_group_name_H-M   'P 1'
#
loop_
_entity.id
_entity.type
_entity.pdbx_description
1 polymer ?
#
loop_
_entity_poly.entity_id
_entity_poly.type
_entity_poly.pdbx_seq_one_letter_code
_entity_poly.pdbx_strand_id
1 'polypeptide(L)'
;MSAAASTLLYDSRAPWLESSLPGKSYVNTDRICVNKCVKIEYKGKSLTVPINNSCPGCPKNHVDLSIPAWMWLEPNYKIGRLFNATLTFMTCPGME
;
A
#
# COMPACT_ATOMS: atom_id res chain seq x y z
N MET A 1 -2.93 0.97 9.86
CA MET A 1 -3.36 0.14 8.71
C MET A 1 -2.55 0.59 7.50
N SER A 2 -1.98 -0.33 6.73
CA SER A 2 -1.18 -0.04 5.54
C SER A 2 -1.31 -1.11 4.46
N ALA A 3 -0.76 -0.82 3.28
CA ALA A 3 -0.61 -1.73 2.16
C ALA A 3 0.85 -1.79 1.67
N ALA A 4 1.20 -2.91 1.05
CA ALA A 4 2.41 -3.08 0.28
C ALA A 4 2.06 -3.18 -1.22
N ALA A 5 2.74 -2.40 -2.06
CA ALA A 5 2.53 -2.43 -3.50
C ALA A 5 3.54 -3.35 -4.20
N SER A 6 3.17 -3.85 -5.38
CA SER A 6 4.08 -4.64 -6.22
C SER A 6 5.37 -3.87 -6.51
N THR A 7 6.53 -4.51 -6.32
CA THR A 7 7.84 -3.94 -6.70
C THR A 7 7.94 -3.64 -8.21
N LEU A 8 7.08 -4.27 -9.04
CA LEU A 8 7.02 -4.00 -10.48
C LEU A 8 6.47 -2.60 -10.82
N LEU A 9 5.92 -1.90 -9.83
CA LEU A 9 5.46 -0.51 -9.96
C LEU A 9 6.55 0.51 -9.56
N TYR A 10 7.68 0.04 -9.02
CA TYR A 10 8.75 0.89 -8.52
C TYR A 10 9.74 1.18 -9.66
N ASP A 11 10.21 2.43 -9.75
CA ASP A 11 11.39 2.83 -10.50
C ASP A 11 12.64 2.43 -9.71
N SER A 12 13.37 1.45 -10.23
CA SER A 12 14.61 0.94 -9.62
C SER A 12 15.73 1.98 -9.52
N ARG A 13 15.57 3.15 -10.16
CA ARG A 13 16.52 4.27 -10.12
C ARG A 13 16.18 5.30 -9.05
N ALA A 14 15.03 5.18 -8.38
CA ALA A 14 14.63 6.14 -7.36
C ALA A 14 15.58 6.08 -6.15
N PRO A 15 16.21 7.21 -5.75
CA PRO A 15 17.14 7.23 -4.64
C PRO A 15 16.43 7.04 -3.30
N TRP A 16 17.17 6.48 -2.35
CA TRP A 16 16.80 6.46 -0.94
C TRP A 16 17.31 7.73 -0.28
N LEU A 17 16.42 8.48 0.38
CA LEU A 17 16.78 9.65 1.17
C LEU A 17 16.59 9.34 2.65
N GLU A 18 17.38 9.98 3.51
CA GLU A 18 17.16 9.90 4.94
C GLU A 18 15.79 10.53 5.28
N SER A 19 15.01 9.80 6.07
CA SER A 19 13.71 10.25 6.56
C SER A 19 13.90 11.33 7.61
N SER A 20 13.02 12.34 7.62
CA SER A 20 12.92 13.30 8.73
C SER A 20 12.26 12.69 9.98
N LEU A 21 11.78 11.45 9.91
CA LEU A 21 11.15 10.76 11.04
C LEU A 21 12.20 10.28 12.08
N PRO A 22 11.87 10.31 13.38
CA PRO A 22 12.73 9.77 14.43
C PRO A 22 13.07 8.30 14.16
N GLY A 23 14.36 7.93 14.26
CA GLY A 23 14.81 6.54 14.15
C GLY A 23 15.66 6.18 12.93
N LYS A 24 16.24 7.15 12.20
CA LYS A 24 17.17 6.93 11.06
C LYS A 24 16.63 5.94 10.03
N SER A 25 15.38 6.14 9.60
CA SER A 25 14.81 5.39 8.49
C SER A 25 15.20 6.05 7.15
N TYR A 26 15.25 5.27 6.07
CA TYR A 26 15.39 5.80 4.72
C TYR A 26 14.05 5.66 4.00
N VAL A 27 13.66 6.69 3.26
CA VAL A 27 12.47 6.69 2.39
C VAL A 27 12.94 6.64 0.95
N ASN A 28 12.43 5.65 0.21
CA ASN A 28 12.62 5.65 -1.23
C ASN A 28 11.79 6.80 -1.83
N THR A 29 12.40 7.63 -2.66
CA THR A 29 11.75 8.81 -3.27
C THR A 29 10.86 8.49 -4.45
N ASP A 30 10.68 7.21 -4.76
CA ASP A 30 9.73 6.76 -5.76
C ASP A 30 8.35 7.36 -5.49
N ARG A 31 7.68 7.76 -6.57
CA ARG A 31 6.32 8.28 -6.54
C ARG A 31 5.32 7.29 -5.94
N ILE A 32 5.62 5.99 -5.89
CA ILE A 32 4.78 5.01 -5.19
C ILE A 32 5.02 4.97 -3.67
N CYS A 33 6.17 5.45 -3.22
CA CYS A 33 6.58 5.46 -1.81
C CYS A 33 6.24 6.78 -1.10
N VAL A 34 6.14 7.88 -1.84
CA VAL A 34 5.93 9.22 -1.28
C VAL A 34 4.48 9.65 -1.44
N ASN A 35 3.81 9.90 -0.30
CA ASN A 35 2.44 10.43 -0.22
C ASN A 35 1.43 9.62 -1.08
N LYS A 36 1.56 8.29 -1.10
CA LYS A 36 0.63 7.42 -1.82
C LYS A 36 -0.19 6.55 -0.89
N CYS A 37 -1.47 6.52 -1.20
CA CYS A 37 -2.46 5.68 -0.60
C CYS A 37 -3.13 4.85 -1.70
N VAL A 38 -3.70 3.71 -1.30
CA VAL A 38 -4.61 2.95 -2.12
C VAL A 38 -5.98 2.95 -1.44
N LYS A 39 -7.01 3.31 -2.21
CA LYS A 39 -8.41 3.06 -1.85
C LYS A 39 -8.79 1.68 -2.39
N ILE A 40 -9.24 0.80 -1.49
CA ILE A 40 -9.75 -0.53 -1.79
C ILE A 40 -11.26 -0.52 -1.61
N GLU A 41 -11.98 -0.95 -2.65
CA GLU A 41 -13.42 -1.15 -2.60
C GLU A 41 -13.73 -2.64 -2.81
N TYR A 42 -14.37 -3.26 -1.82
CA TYR A 42 -14.65 -4.71 -1.82
C TYR A 42 -15.92 -5.02 -1.03
N LYS A 43 -16.85 -5.76 -1.64
CA LYS A 43 -18.15 -6.16 -1.03
C LYS A 43 -18.90 -4.99 -0.36
N GLY A 44 -18.93 -3.82 -1.00
CA GLY A 44 -19.60 -2.61 -0.48
C GLY A 44 -18.85 -1.90 0.66
N LYS A 45 -17.67 -2.37 1.06
CA LYS A 45 -16.77 -1.67 2.00
C LYS A 45 -15.74 -0.87 1.23
N SER A 46 -15.32 0.26 1.82
CA SER A 46 -14.23 1.09 1.33
C SER A 46 -13.18 1.25 2.43
N LEU A 47 -11.91 1.17 2.06
CA LEU A 47 -10.77 1.41 2.95
C LEU A 47 -9.67 2.15 2.19
N THR A 48 -9.20 3.28 2.74
CA THR A 48 -8.04 3.99 2.21
C THR A 48 -6.88 3.84 3.19
N VAL A 49 -5.74 3.34 2.70
CA VAL A 49 -4.55 3.13 3.52
C VAL A 49 -3.27 3.58 2.80
N PRO A 50 -2.26 4.06 3.54
CA PRO A 50 -0.97 4.40 2.96
C PRO A 50 -0.24 3.16 2.42
N ILE A 51 0.48 3.36 1.32
CA ILE A 51 1.44 2.41 0.78
C ILE A 51 2.79 2.74 1.41
N ASN A 52 3.26 1.88 2.32
CA ASN A 52 4.50 2.12 3.06
C ASN A 52 5.45 0.92 3.06
N ASN A 53 5.14 -0.10 2.25
CA ASN A 53 5.96 -1.28 2.11
C ASN A 53 5.87 -1.79 0.65
N SER A 54 6.72 -2.75 0.31
CA SER A 54 6.77 -3.37 -1.02
C SER A 54 6.46 -4.87 -0.94
N CYS A 55 5.87 -5.41 -1.99
CA CYS A 55 5.58 -6.84 -2.15
C CYS A 55 6.32 -7.36 -3.39
N PRO A 56 7.52 -7.96 -3.23
CA PRO A 56 8.33 -8.45 -4.35
C PRO A 56 7.66 -9.52 -5.21
N GLY A 57 6.77 -10.33 -4.63
CA GLY A 57 6.06 -11.40 -5.33
C GLY A 57 4.70 -11.01 -5.89
N CYS A 58 4.23 -9.76 -5.67
CA CYS A 58 2.90 -9.35 -6.08
C CYS A 58 2.89 -8.93 -7.57
N PRO A 59 1.87 -9.32 -8.36
CA PRO A 59 1.63 -8.71 -9.66
C PRO A 59 1.18 -7.24 -9.51
N LYS A 60 1.28 -6.44 -10.58
CA LYS A 60 0.98 -4.98 -10.55
C LYS A 60 -0.43 -4.63 -10.06
N ASN A 61 -1.40 -5.52 -10.23
CA ASN A 61 -2.79 -5.34 -9.83
C ASN A 61 -3.12 -5.96 -8.45
N HIS A 62 -2.12 -6.17 -7.60
CA HIS A 62 -2.26 -6.76 -6.28
C HIS A 62 -1.60 -5.84 -5.24
N VAL A 63 -2.29 -5.64 -4.11
CA VAL A 63 -1.76 -5.04 -2.90
C VAL A 63 -1.81 -6.06 -1.77
N ASP A 64 -0.73 -6.15 -1.01
CA ASP A 64 -0.68 -6.97 0.21
C ASP A 64 -1.04 -6.09 1.41
N LEU A 65 -1.99 -6.53 2.23
CA LEU A 65 -2.59 -5.71 3.28
C LEU A 65 -2.03 -6.10 4.64
N SER A 66 -1.68 -5.10 5.46
CA SER A 66 -1.48 -5.34 6.90
C SER A 66 -2.71 -6.06 7.49
N ILE A 67 -2.50 -6.95 8.46
CA ILE A 67 -3.58 -7.69 9.16
C ILE A 67 -4.77 -6.78 9.53
N PRO A 68 -4.60 -5.60 10.18
CA PRO A 68 -5.74 -4.76 10.51
C PRO A 68 -6.47 -4.21 9.28
N ALA A 69 -5.78 -3.91 8.17
CA ALA A 69 -6.41 -3.48 6.93
C ALA A 69 -7.19 -4.62 6.26
N TRP A 70 -6.65 -5.84 6.29
CA TRP A 70 -7.34 -7.04 5.83
C TRP A 70 -8.64 -7.27 6.61
N MET A 71 -8.54 -7.30 7.95
CA MET A 71 -9.67 -7.59 8.84
C MET A 71 -10.82 -6.58 8.73
N TRP A 72 -10.52 -5.34 8.33
CA TRP A 72 -11.55 -4.34 8.02
C TRP A 72 -12.44 -4.78 6.84
N LEU A 73 -11.80 -5.25 5.76
CA LEU A 73 -12.48 -5.67 4.53
C LEU A 73 -13.10 -7.07 4.69
N GLU A 74 -12.32 -8.03 5.17
CA GLU A 74 -12.69 -9.44 5.31
C GLU A 74 -12.22 -9.97 6.67
N PRO A 75 -13.12 -10.11 7.68
CA PRO A 75 -12.74 -10.59 9.01
C PRO A 75 -12.34 -12.07 9.04
N ASN A 76 -12.53 -12.81 7.95
CA ASN A 76 -12.04 -14.18 7.83
C ASN A 76 -10.60 -14.22 7.28
N TYR A 77 -9.61 -14.28 8.18
CA TYR A 77 -8.19 -14.35 7.82
C TYR A 77 -7.79 -15.61 7.04
N LYS A 78 -8.63 -16.66 7.01
CA LYS A 78 -8.32 -17.92 6.31
C LYS A 78 -8.44 -17.82 4.78
N ILE A 79 -9.10 -16.77 4.25
CA ILE A 79 -9.36 -16.63 2.82
C ILE A 79 -8.07 -16.36 2.03
N GLY A 80 -7.02 -15.80 2.66
CA GLY A 80 -5.65 -15.69 2.13
C GLY A 80 -5.46 -14.72 0.95
N ARG A 81 -6.42 -14.66 0.02
CA ARG A 81 -6.44 -13.70 -1.10
C ARG A 81 -7.87 -13.35 -1.49
N LEU A 82 -8.14 -12.06 -1.67
CA LEU A 82 -9.42 -11.55 -2.18
C LEU A 82 -9.30 -11.23 -3.68
N PHE A 83 -10.39 -11.46 -4.40
CA PHE A 83 -10.53 -11.12 -5.82
C PHE A 83 -11.72 -10.17 -6.00
N ASN A 84 -11.80 -9.52 -7.17
CA ASN A 84 -12.87 -8.58 -7.52
C ASN A 84 -12.96 -7.35 -6.59
N ALA A 85 -11.83 -6.93 -6.03
CA ALA A 85 -11.70 -5.62 -5.40
C ALA A 85 -11.30 -4.58 -6.45
N THR A 86 -11.82 -3.36 -6.31
CA THR A 86 -11.35 -2.21 -7.09
C THR A 86 -10.23 -1.53 -6.30
N LEU A 87 -9.07 -1.34 -6.95
CA LEU A 87 -7.92 -0.64 -6.37
C LEU A 87 -7.76 0.71 -7.07
N THR A 88 -7.82 1.79 -6.30
CA THR A 88 -7.55 3.15 -6.80
C THR A 88 -6.32 3.71 -6.10
N PHE A 89 -5.22 3.87 -6.83
CA PHE A 89 -4.00 4.50 -6.34
C PHE A 89 -4.18 6.02 -6.38
N MET A 90 -3.91 6.69 -5.25
CA MET A 90 -4.13 8.13 -5.10
C MET A 90 -3.09 8.76 -4.18
N THR A 91 -3.03 10.09 -4.17
CA THR A 91 -2.31 10.82 -3.12
C THR A 91 -3.05 10.65 -1.79
N CYS A 92 -2.34 10.54 -0.67
CA CYS A 92 -2.99 10.35 0.62
C CYS A 92 -3.83 11.59 1.00
N PRO A 93 -5.11 11.43 1.39
CA PRO A 93 -5.93 12.55 1.85
C PRO A 93 -5.34 13.17 3.12
N GLY A 94 -5.33 14.51 3.21
CA GLY A 94 -4.92 15.24 4.42
C GLY A 94 -3.40 15.29 4.68
N MET A 95 -2.57 14.93 3.69
CA MET A 95 -1.12 15.17 3.67
C MET A 95 -0.74 16.19 2.59
N GLU A 96 -1.55 17.25 2.44
CA GLU A 96 -1.20 18.45 1.66
C GLU A 96 -0.39 19.44 2.51
#